data_AF-A0A7C8PWN7-F1
#
_entry.id   AF-A0A7C8PWN7-F1
#
_cell.length_a   1.000
_cell.length_b   1.000
_cell.length_c   1.000
_cell.angle_alpha   90.00
_cell.angle_beta   90.00
_cell.angle_gamma   90.00
#
_symmetry.space_group_name_H-M   'P 1'
#
loop_
_entity.id
_entity.type
_entity.pdbx_description
1 polymer ?
#
loop_
_entity_poly.entity_id
_entity_poly.type
_entity_poly.pdbx_seq_one_letter_code
_entity_poly.pdbx_strand_id
1 'polypeptide(L)'
;MGIDYQPESSTIRTDVLIVGSGPIGAIYARKLVEAGHKVLMVDAGAQESEIPGEHKKNVTDMTLNDFSNVIQDDLTPLSSSMPSAAATLAIGGMSTHWTCVTASPHPNLEAPKLFSESKWNTLISEAQDILHTNSTVFDASTRQDNLKNFLNASGHSFKSTPLACQKDENGKVIYSSTASILSPILSSNNFTLLPRHLCTNLHKQNSKVTSASLTSLSANSKISVIAEQYILAAGAVLTPQIIYNSNMSQELPALGRYLTERMVAFCQIKLDRKFSVNDGEVNIMQGVSEGKKWVTIINREAHQYGQLPEDVDSGDVLDVRCMSVVEPNVENRVEFGEKGSDGMPTPSFKVSPSNYDMKLAAKMMVEMQSLATTLGSFVTEPTIMPLGTALHLSGTTRAGESVETSVVDSNSKVWGVDNLYLGGCGVIAEGMACQPTLTAVGYALQGAEGVKTALSA
;
A
#
# COMPACT_ATOMS: atom_id res chain seq x y z
N MET A 1 10.09 -13.62 20.20
CA MET A 1 9.17 -13.87 21.34
C MET A 1 7.88 -13.09 21.13
N GLY A 2 6.88 -13.71 20.48
CA GLY A 2 5.53 -13.16 20.46
C GLY A 2 4.89 -13.45 21.81
N ILE A 3 4.72 -12.42 22.65
CA ILE A 3 4.01 -12.56 23.91
C ILE A 3 2.53 -12.61 23.52
N ASP A 4 1.88 -13.76 23.74
CA ASP A 4 0.41 -13.83 23.89
C ASP A 4 0.04 -13.02 25.13
N TYR A 5 0.11 -11.69 25.03
CA TYR A 5 -0.30 -10.79 26.09
C TYR A 5 -1.83 -10.84 26.15
N GLN A 6 -2.34 -11.51 27.16
CA GLN A 6 -3.75 -11.52 27.52
C GLN A 6 -3.96 -10.40 28.55
N PRO A 7 -4.60 -9.28 28.21
CA PRO A 7 -4.92 -8.26 29.19
C PRO A 7 -5.87 -8.86 30.24
N GLU A 8 -5.51 -8.80 31.52
CA GLU A 8 -6.37 -9.25 32.63
C GLU A 8 -7.63 -8.37 32.78
N SER A 9 -7.68 -7.20 32.14
CA SER A 9 -8.79 -6.26 32.18
C SER A 9 -9.56 -6.20 30.86
N SER A 10 -10.89 -6.07 30.95
CA SER A 10 -11.76 -5.72 29.82
C SER A 10 -11.48 -4.33 29.23
N THR A 11 -10.57 -3.55 29.82
CA THR A 11 -10.23 -2.19 29.39
C THR A 11 -8.72 -1.95 29.39
N ILE A 12 -8.16 -1.56 28.25
CA ILE A 12 -6.77 -1.12 28.09
C ILE A 12 -6.73 0.42 28.02
N ARG A 13 -5.71 1.02 28.62
CA ARG A 13 -5.43 2.46 28.52
C ARG A 13 -4.05 2.71 27.91
N THR A 14 -3.97 3.67 27.02
CA THR A 14 -2.74 4.02 26.29
C THR A 14 -2.81 5.48 25.86
N ASP A 15 -1.70 6.08 25.44
CA ASP A 15 -1.73 7.44 24.89
C ASP A 15 -2.33 7.39 23.48
N VAL A 16 -1.88 6.43 22.66
CA VAL A 16 -2.33 6.26 21.27
C VAL A 16 -2.73 4.82 20.97
N LEU A 17 -3.92 4.65 20.36
CA LEU A 17 -4.33 3.40 19.72
C LEU A 17 -4.13 3.50 18.21
N ILE A 18 -3.41 2.54 17.62
CA ILE A 18 -3.27 2.36 16.17
C ILE A 18 -3.95 1.06 15.76
N VAL A 19 -4.88 1.14 14.81
CA VAL A 19 -5.56 -0.03 14.22
C VAL A 19 -4.99 -0.29 12.82
N GLY A 20 -4.37 -1.45 12.65
CA GLY A 20 -3.67 -1.86 11.44
C GLY A 20 -2.15 -1.73 11.59
N SER A 21 -1.45 -2.84 11.39
CA SER A 21 0.00 -2.97 11.53
C SER A 21 0.74 -2.96 10.19
N GLY A 22 0.06 -2.59 9.10
CA GLY A 22 0.70 -2.32 7.82
C GLY A 22 1.74 -1.20 7.91
N PRO A 23 2.49 -0.95 6.83
CA PRO A 23 3.63 -0.03 6.86
C PRO A 23 3.24 1.38 7.31
N ILE A 24 2.01 1.80 7.01
CA ILE A 24 1.51 3.12 7.41
C ILE A 24 1.24 3.22 8.91
N GLY A 25 0.61 2.20 9.52
CA GLY A 25 0.46 2.14 10.97
C GLY A 25 1.83 2.10 11.66
N ALA A 26 2.79 1.39 11.08
CA ALA A 26 4.16 1.32 11.59
C ALA A 26 4.88 2.67 11.60
N ILE A 27 4.64 3.53 10.60
CA ILE A 27 5.18 4.91 10.58
C ILE A 27 4.65 5.71 11.76
N TYR A 28 3.34 5.71 11.97
CA TYR A 28 2.74 6.37 13.14
C TYR A 28 3.33 5.83 14.45
N ALA A 29 3.40 4.50 14.60
CA ALA A 29 3.97 3.88 15.80
C ALA A 29 5.40 4.32 16.05
N ARG A 30 6.27 4.21 15.04
CA ARG A 30 7.68 4.60 15.16
C ARG A 30 7.81 6.05 15.63
N LYS A 31 7.17 6.99 14.92
CA LYS A 31 7.30 8.42 15.22
C LYS A 31 6.75 8.80 16.60
N LEU A 32 5.68 8.13 17.05
CA LEU A 32 5.04 8.41 18.34
C LEU A 32 5.78 7.76 19.52
N VAL A 33 6.30 6.54 19.34
CA VAL A 33 7.14 5.88 20.35
C VAL A 33 8.48 6.59 20.51
N GLU A 34 9.11 7.02 19.41
CA GLU A 34 10.33 7.84 19.43
C GLU A 34 10.10 9.20 20.13
N ALA A 35 8.88 9.73 20.08
CA ALA A 35 8.47 10.92 20.83
C ALA A 35 8.12 10.65 22.31
N GLY A 36 8.21 9.41 22.77
CA GLY A 36 8.02 9.02 24.18
C GLY A 36 6.60 8.62 24.56
N HIS A 37 5.67 8.51 23.61
CA HIS A 37 4.27 8.14 23.88
C HIS A 37 4.08 6.61 23.96
N LYS A 38 3.14 6.18 24.81
CA LYS A 38 2.67 4.80 24.89
C LYS A 38 1.71 4.49 23.74
N VAL A 39 2.14 3.57 22.88
CA VAL A 39 1.42 3.18 21.67
C VAL A 39 0.98 1.72 21.77
N LEU A 40 -0.34 1.51 21.69
CA LEU A 40 -0.93 0.21 21.44
C LEU A 40 -1.27 0.10 19.95
N MET A 41 -0.65 -0.86 19.27
CA MET A 41 -1.00 -1.23 17.91
C MET A 41 -1.73 -2.56 17.90
N VAL A 42 -2.81 -2.66 17.15
CA VAL A 42 -3.61 -3.89 17.01
C VAL A 42 -3.81 -4.24 15.55
N ASP A 43 -3.88 -5.53 15.25
CA ASP A 43 -4.19 -6.03 13.91
C ASP A 43 -5.16 -7.21 13.99
N ALA A 44 -6.09 -7.31 13.05
CA ALA A 44 -6.98 -8.47 12.94
C ALA A 44 -6.21 -9.74 12.50
N GLY A 45 -5.09 -9.55 11.80
CA GLY A 45 -4.22 -10.62 11.31
C GLY A 45 -3.34 -11.26 12.37
N ALA A 46 -2.83 -12.46 12.04
CA ALA A 46 -1.87 -13.17 12.87
C ALA A 46 -0.43 -12.70 12.59
N GLN A 47 0.49 -12.99 13.52
CA GLN A 47 1.92 -12.93 13.24
C GLN A 47 2.35 -14.24 12.57
N GLU A 48 2.95 -14.15 11.37
CA GLU A 48 3.25 -15.32 10.54
C GLU A 48 4.76 -15.58 10.37
N SER A 49 5.59 -14.65 10.82
CA SER A 49 7.05 -14.71 10.80
C SER A 49 7.62 -14.53 12.21
N GLU A 50 8.87 -14.93 12.43
CA GLU A 50 9.54 -14.74 13.73
C GLU A 50 9.67 -13.25 14.09
N ILE A 51 10.11 -12.43 13.13
CA ILE A 51 10.12 -10.97 13.25
C ILE A 51 8.74 -10.45 12.81
N PRO A 52 8.01 -9.69 13.65
CA PRO A 52 6.68 -9.22 13.30
C PRO A 52 6.66 -8.37 12.03
N GLY A 53 5.89 -8.80 11.02
CA GLY A 53 5.70 -8.07 9.76
C GLY A 53 6.90 -8.12 8.82
N GLU A 54 7.74 -9.14 8.94
CA GLU A 54 8.87 -9.38 8.04
C GLU A 54 8.40 -9.73 6.62
N HIS A 55 9.17 -9.29 5.63
CA HIS A 55 8.92 -9.64 4.24
C HIS A 55 9.15 -11.15 4.04
N LYS A 56 8.15 -11.87 3.54
CA LYS A 56 8.19 -13.33 3.43
C LYS A 56 9.30 -13.85 2.51
N LYS A 57 9.73 -13.06 1.50
CA LYS A 57 10.93 -13.37 0.69
C LYS A 57 12.25 -13.36 1.46
N ASN A 58 12.31 -12.68 2.60
CA ASN A 58 13.53 -12.66 3.41
C ASN A 58 13.67 -13.94 4.24
N VAL A 59 12.53 -14.58 4.58
CA VAL A 59 12.45 -15.71 5.52
C VAL A 59 13.02 -16.99 4.92
N THR A 60 12.58 -17.34 3.70
CA THR A 60 13.00 -18.58 3.02
C THR A 60 13.21 -18.27 1.55
N ASP A 61 14.26 -18.85 0.96
CA ASP A 61 14.49 -18.75 -0.48
C ASP A 61 13.40 -19.53 -1.21
N MET A 62 12.73 -18.87 -2.15
CA MET A 62 11.60 -19.40 -2.90
C MET A 62 11.77 -19.09 -4.38
N THR A 63 11.22 -19.93 -5.25
CA THR A 63 11.07 -19.53 -6.66
C THR A 63 10.01 -18.43 -6.79
N LEU A 64 9.99 -17.71 -7.90
CA LEU A 64 8.96 -16.69 -8.15
C LEU A 64 7.54 -17.28 -8.21
N ASN A 65 7.39 -18.52 -8.69
CA ASN A 65 6.09 -19.19 -8.72
C ASN A 65 5.64 -19.59 -7.32
N ASP A 66 6.55 -20.11 -6.48
CA ASP A 66 6.26 -20.41 -5.08
C ASP A 66 5.83 -19.16 -4.32
N PHE A 67 6.56 -18.05 -4.51
CA PHE A 67 6.20 -16.79 -3.87
C PHE A 67 4.88 -16.20 -4.42
N SER A 68 4.54 -16.45 -5.68
CA SER A 68 3.24 -16.07 -6.23
C SER A 68 2.09 -16.83 -5.57
N ASN A 69 2.29 -18.10 -5.19
CA ASN A 69 1.31 -18.86 -4.39
C ASN A 69 1.15 -18.25 -3.00
N VAL A 70 2.26 -17.89 -2.34
CA VAL A 70 2.23 -17.19 -1.04
C VAL A 70 1.39 -15.91 -1.12
N ILE A 71 1.59 -15.10 -2.17
CA ILE A 71 0.80 -13.89 -2.40
C ILE A 71 -0.69 -14.23 -2.56
N GLN A 72 -1.04 -15.25 -3.35
CA GLN A 72 -2.43 -15.63 -3.58
C GLN A 72 -3.12 -16.11 -2.29
N ASP A 73 -2.43 -16.90 -1.46
CA ASP A 73 -2.95 -17.40 -0.19
C ASP A 73 -3.15 -16.28 0.84
N ASP A 74 -2.30 -15.23 0.80
CA ASP A 74 -2.37 -14.07 1.70
C ASP A 74 -3.48 -13.07 1.34
N LEU A 75 -4.05 -13.17 0.14
CA LEU A 75 -5.04 -12.22 -0.35
C LEU A 75 -6.45 -12.71 -0.07
N THR A 76 -7.10 -12.04 0.87
CA THR A 76 -8.52 -12.23 1.19
C THR A 76 -9.37 -11.33 0.30
N PRO A 77 -10.20 -11.89 -0.62
CA PRO A 77 -11.08 -11.09 -1.47
C PRO A 77 -12.05 -10.24 -0.64
N LEU A 78 -12.24 -8.98 -1.04
CA LEU A 78 -13.06 -8.03 -0.28
C LEU A 78 -14.54 -8.08 -0.69
N SER A 79 -14.83 -8.21 -1.99
CA SER A 79 -16.21 -8.16 -2.49
C SER A 79 -16.34 -8.82 -3.86
N SER A 80 -17.48 -9.45 -4.11
CA SER A 80 -17.83 -10.01 -5.42
C SER A 80 -18.06 -8.93 -6.49
N SER A 81 -18.34 -7.69 -6.09
CA SER A 81 -18.50 -6.54 -7.00
C SER A 81 -17.19 -6.09 -7.64
N MET A 82 -16.04 -6.43 -7.04
CA MET A 82 -14.70 -6.25 -7.60
C MET A 82 -13.81 -7.40 -7.14
N PRO A 83 -13.90 -8.58 -7.76
CA PRO A 83 -13.34 -9.83 -7.22
C PRO A 83 -11.82 -9.82 -7.01
N SER A 84 -11.08 -9.02 -7.78
CA SER A 84 -9.62 -8.91 -7.66
C SER A 84 -9.17 -7.94 -6.57
N ALA A 85 -10.09 -7.14 -6.00
CA ALA A 85 -9.77 -6.32 -4.84
C ALA A 85 -9.71 -7.20 -3.58
N ALA A 86 -8.57 -7.17 -2.90
CA ALA A 86 -8.29 -8.00 -1.75
C ALA A 86 -7.61 -7.21 -0.63
N ALA A 87 -7.62 -7.78 0.57
CA ALA A 87 -6.85 -7.34 1.72
C ALA A 87 -5.96 -8.48 2.23
N THR A 88 -4.89 -8.15 2.95
CA THR A 88 -4.08 -9.13 3.67
C THR A 88 -4.23 -8.90 5.16
N LEU A 89 -4.69 -9.94 5.86
CA LEU A 89 -4.91 -9.94 7.31
C LEU A 89 -3.76 -10.67 8.00
N ALA A 90 -2.61 -10.01 8.06
CA ALA A 90 -1.43 -10.47 8.77
C ALA A 90 -0.74 -9.28 9.43
N ILE A 91 0.03 -9.52 10.50
CA ILE A 91 0.92 -8.50 11.03
C ILE A 91 1.87 -8.04 9.92
N GLY A 92 1.88 -6.74 9.62
CA GLY A 92 2.59 -6.15 8.49
C GLY A 92 1.76 -5.94 7.22
N GLY A 93 0.55 -6.51 7.15
CA GLY A 93 -0.35 -6.40 6.01
C GLY A 93 0.32 -6.79 4.69
N MET A 94 -0.03 -6.10 3.60
CA MET A 94 0.55 -6.37 2.27
C MET A 94 2.06 -6.10 2.18
N SER A 95 2.67 -5.39 3.14
CA SER A 95 4.14 -5.20 3.09
C SER A 95 4.94 -6.47 3.33
N THR A 96 4.28 -7.54 3.78
CA THR A 96 4.90 -8.86 3.92
C THR A 96 5.18 -9.53 2.56
N HIS A 97 4.53 -9.07 1.48
CA HIS A 97 4.66 -9.68 0.15
C HIS A 97 4.66 -8.70 -1.04
N TRP A 98 4.59 -7.40 -0.78
CA TRP A 98 4.63 -6.36 -1.82
C TRP A 98 5.92 -6.39 -2.65
N THR A 99 5.85 -5.84 -3.87
CA THR A 99 7.00 -5.77 -4.78
C THR A 99 8.00 -4.66 -4.45
N CYS A 100 7.82 -3.99 -3.30
CA CYS A 100 8.71 -2.94 -2.77
C CYS A 100 8.93 -1.71 -3.68
N VAL A 101 8.16 -1.50 -4.74
CA VAL A 101 8.35 -0.32 -5.61
C VAL A 101 7.90 0.95 -4.88
N THR A 102 8.83 1.89 -4.71
CA THR A 102 8.64 3.17 -4.00
C THR A 102 9.00 4.33 -4.90
N ALA A 103 8.31 4.44 -6.04
CA ALA A 103 8.50 5.56 -6.95
C ALA A 103 7.90 6.85 -6.36
N SER A 104 8.64 7.95 -6.47
CA SER A 104 8.12 9.27 -6.12
C SER A 104 7.04 9.69 -7.12
N PRO A 105 5.93 10.29 -6.65
CA PRO A 105 4.92 10.84 -7.55
C PRO A 105 5.51 11.96 -8.41
N HIS A 106 5.09 12.05 -9.67
CA HIS A 106 5.51 13.16 -10.51
C HIS A 106 5.04 14.51 -9.92
N PRO A 107 5.93 15.50 -9.77
CA PRO A 107 5.68 16.71 -8.96
C PRO A 107 4.46 17.53 -9.42
N ASN A 108 4.21 17.58 -10.74
CA ASN A 108 3.10 18.38 -11.28
C ASN A 108 1.85 17.56 -11.65
N LEU A 109 1.95 16.23 -11.67
CA LEU A 109 0.89 15.37 -12.22
C LEU A 109 0.25 14.48 -11.15
N GLU A 110 1.04 14.03 -10.18
CA GLU A 110 0.62 13.03 -9.20
C GLU A 110 0.87 13.47 -7.75
N ALA A 111 1.79 14.41 -7.52
CA ALA A 111 2.11 14.84 -6.17
C ALA A 111 0.91 15.55 -5.52
N PRO A 112 0.69 15.37 -4.21
CA PRO A 112 -0.44 15.98 -3.54
C PRO A 112 -0.39 17.50 -3.53
N LYS A 113 -1.56 18.11 -3.79
CA LYS A 113 -1.68 19.58 -3.85
C LYS A 113 -1.86 20.23 -2.47
N LEU A 114 -2.13 19.43 -1.44
CA LEU A 114 -2.32 19.90 -0.06
C LEU A 114 -1.03 20.37 0.62
N PHE A 115 0.12 20.07 0.03
CA PHE A 115 1.43 20.43 0.58
C PHE A 115 2.14 21.37 -0.38
N SER A 116 2.94 22.28 0.18
CA SER A 116 3.94 22.98 -0.63
C SER A 116 4.96 21.97 -1.17
N GLU A 117 5.53 22.24 -2.34
CA GLU A 117 6.53 21.37 -2.97
C GLU A 117 7.69 21.04 -2.03
N SER A 118 8.23 22.06 -1.33
CA SER A 118 9.31 21.88 -0.36
C SER A 118 8.94 20.95 0.80
N LYS A 119 7.73 21.11 1.35
CA LYS A 119 7.23 20.26 2.42
C LYS A 119 7.04 18.82 1.92
N TRP A 120 6.45 18.65 0.75
CA TRP A 120 6.25 17.33 0.16
C TRP A 120 7.56 16.61 -0.13
N ASN A 121 8.55 17.32 -0.70
CA ASN A 121 9.87 16.76 -0.96
C ASN A 121 10.57 16.31 0.33
N THR A 122 10.41 17.06 1.43
CA THR A 122 10.94 16.67 2.75
C THR A 122 10.28 15.37 3.24
N LEU A 123 8.96 15.28 3.18
CA LEU A 123 8.21 14.10 3.59
C LEU A 123 8.56 12.87 2.74
N ILE A 124 8.71 13.03 1.43
CA ILE A 124 9.09 11.95 0.52
C ILE A 124 10.53 11.50 0.77
N SER A 125 11.46 12.42 1.02
CA SER A 125 12.84 12.06 1.36
C SER A 125 12.89 11.24 2.65
N GLU A 126 12.21 11.68 3.71
CA GLU A 126 12.16 10.94 4.97
C GLU A 126 11.46 9.57 4.80
N ALA A 127 10.41 9.50 3.98
CA ALA A 127 9.73 8.25 3.66
C ALA A 127 10.67 7.25 2.93
N GLN A 128 11.47 7.74 1.98
CA GLN A 128 12.47 6.94 1.27
C GLN A 128 13.57 6.44 2.22
N ASP A 129 14.03 7.28 3.14
CA ASP A 129 15.03 6.89 4.14
C ASP A 129 14.50 5.79 5.07
N ILE A 130 13.28 5.94 5.60
CA ILE A 130 12.67 4.95 6.50
C ILE A 130 12.39 3.61 5.78
N LEU A 131 11.98 3.66 4.51
CA LEU A 131 11.73 2.46 3.70
C LEU A 131 13.00 1.86 3.10
N HIS A 132 14.15 2.52 3.25
CA HIS A 132 15.40 2.16 2.59
C HIS A 132 15.26 2.06 1.06
N THR A 133 14.62 3.08 0.45
CA THR A 133 14.49 3.14 -1.01
C THR A 133 15.87 3.17 -1.68
N ASN A 134 16.08 2.25 -2.61
CA ASN A 134 17.32 2.02 -3.32
C ASN A 134 17.02 1.83 -4.81
N SER A 135 17.70 2.60 -5.66
CA SER A 135 17.57 2.52 -7.13
C SER A 135 18.79 1.89 -7.79
N THR A 136 19.70 1.30 -7.02
CA THR A 136 21.01 0.81 -7.49
C THR A 136 21.22 -0.68 -7.23
N VAL A 137 20.25 -1.37 -6.60
CA VAL A 137 20.39 -2.77 -6.16
C VAL A 137 20.72 -3.73 -7.31
N PHE A 138 20.28 -3.40 -8.53
CA PHE A 138 20.51 -4.20 -9.75
C PHE A 138 21.45 -3.52 -10.77
N ASP A 139 22.18 -2.46 -10.40
CA ASP A 139 23.05 -1.75 -11.36
C ASP A 139 24.28 -2.57 -11.82
N ALA A 140 24.59 -3.68 -11.14
CA ALA A 140 25.60 -4.64 -11.63
C ALA A 140 25.11 -5.47 -12.83
N SER A 141 23.81 -5.45 -13.14
CA SER A 141 23.22 -6.23 -14.24
C SER A 141 23.52 -5.59 -15.59
N THR A 142 24.42 -6.20 -16.36
CA THR A 142 24.70 -5.78 -17.73
C THR A 142 23.46 -5.92 -18.64
N ARG A 143 22.61 -6.92 -18.38
CA ARG A 143 21.33 -7.09 -19.09
C ARG A 143 20.42 -5.90 -18.88
N GLN A 144 20.30 -5.43 -17.63
CA GLN A 144 19.53 -4.24 -17.30
C GLN A 144 20.04 -3.00 -18.03
N ASP A 145 21.35 -2.75 -17.98
CA ASP A 145 21.94 -1.57 -18.62
C ASP A 145 21.78 -1.58 -20.14
N ASN A 146 21.95 -2.73 -20.78
CA ASN A 146 21.72 -2.88 -22.21
C ASN A 146 20.28 -2.56 -22.59
N LEU A 147 19.30 -3.07 -21.83
CA LEU A 147 17.89 -2.78 -22.06
C LEU A 147 17.54 -1.30 -21.83
N LYS A 148 18.01 -0.69 -20.74
CA LYS A 148 17.82 0.74 -20.47
C LYS A 148 18.39 1.59 -21.61
N ASN A 149 19.64 1.33 -22.00
CA ASN A 149 20.34 2.09 -23.04
C ASN A 149 19.62 1.95 -24.39
N PHE A 150 19.23 0.74 -24.76
CA PHE A 150 18.50 0.47 -26.00
C PHE A 150 17.15 1.20 -26.06
N LEU A 151 16.34 1.10 -25.01
CA LEU A 151 15.04 1.76 -24.93
C LEU A 151 15.19 3.28 -24.92
N ASN A 152 16.15 3.82 -24.17
CA ASN A 152 16.37 5.26 -24.08
C ASN A 152 16.92 5.84 -25.39
N ALA A 153 17.72 5.09 -26.15
CA ALA A 153 18.15 5.47 -27.49
C ALA A 153 16.97 5.57 -28.48
N SER A 154 15.85 4.90 -28.18
CA SER A 154 14.61 4.93 -28.96
C SER A 154 13.59 5.96 -28.44
N GLY A 155 14.02 6.88 -27.55
CA GLY A 155 13.22 7.99 -27.05
C GLY A 155 12.43 7.72 -25.77
N HIS A 156 12.63 6.56 -25.13
CA HIS A 156 12.10 6.33 -23.79
C HIS A 156 12.99 6.94 -22.69
N SER A 157 12.50 6.90 -21.45
CA SER A 157 13.19 7.44 -20.26
C SER A 157 13.21 6.45 -19.10
N PHE A 158 13.49 5.18 -19.40
CA PHE A 158 13.62 4.12 -18.40
C PHE A 158 14.81 4.38 -17.47
N LYS A 159 14.56 4.15 -16.17
CA LYS A 159 15.53 4.21 -15.08
C LYS A 159 15.47 2.91 -14.28
N SER A 160 16.48 2.63 -13.47
CA SER A 160 16.40 1.58 -12.46
C SER A 160 15.21 1.89 -11.53
N THR A 161 14.36 0.89 -11.26
CA THR A 161 13.18 1.07 -10.42
C THR A 161 13.61 1.36 -8.98
N PRO A 162 13.05 2.38 -8.31
CA PRO A 162 13.28 2.61 -6.89
C PRO A 162 12.56 1.53 -6.07
N LEU A 163 13.33 0.76 -5.30
CA LEU A 163 12.84 -0.36 -4.50
C LEU A 163 13.17 -0.15 -3.02
N ALA A 164 12.22 -0.43 -2.13
CA ALA A 164 12.45 -0.50 -0.70
C ALA A 164 13.19 -1.81 -0.36
N CYS A 165 14.51 -1.82 -0.50
CA CYS A 165 15.36 -2.97 -0.21
C CYS A 165 16.84 -2.59 -0.06
N GLN A 166 17.62 -3.48 0.53
CA GLN A 166 19.07 -3.37 0.65
C GLN A 166 19.73 -4.70 0.29
N LYS A 167 21.05 -4.70 0.08
CA LYS A 167 21.83 -5.94 0.03
C LYS A 167 22.48 -6.19 1.39
N ASP A 168 22.46 -7.42 1.84
CA ASP A 168 23.25 -7.85 3.00
C ASP A 168 24.73 -8.02 2.64
N GLU A 169 25.54 -8.42 3.62
CA GLU A 169 26.98 -8.66 3.46
C GLU A 169 27.33 -9.75 2.42
N ASN A 170 26.40 -10.66 2.13
CA ASN A 170 26.54 -11.74 1.16
C ASN A 170 25.98 -11.35 -0.22
N GLY A 171 25.45 -10.13 -0.37
CA GLY A 171 24.84 -9.64 -1.60
C GLY A 171 23.39 -10.08 -1.82
N LYS A 172 22.76 -10.78 -0.85
CA LYS A 172 21.34 -11.14 -0.92
C LYS A 172 20.48 -9.89 -0.77
N VAL A 173 19.44 -9.77 -1.59
CA VAL A 173 18.47 -8.68 -1.48
C VAL A 173 17.56 -8.94 -0.28
N ILE A 174 17.54 -7.98 0.65
CA ILE A 174 16.66 -7.93 1.80
C ILE A 174 15.60 -6.87 1.53
N TYR A 175 14.35 -7.33 1.39
CA TYR A 175 13.20 -6.49 1.08
C TYR A 175 12.69 -5.80 2.35
N SER A 176 12.39 -4.50 2.25
CA SER A 176 11.81 -3.75 3.34
C SER A 176 10.34 -4.11 3.54
N SER A 177 9.88 -4.05 4.79
CA SER A 177 8.48 -4.26 5.16
C SER A 177 8.14 -3.48 6.43
N THR A 178 6.96 -3.72 7.01
CA THR A 178 6.63 -3.24 8.36
C THR A 178 7.73 -3.53 9.37
N ALA A 179 8.37 -4.70 9.31
CA ALA A 179 9.47 -5.05 10.22
C ALA A 179 10.63 -4.04 10.15
N SER A 180 11.01 -3.58 8.95
CA SER A 180 12.06 -2.58 8.76
C SER A 180 11.73 -1.27 9.48
N ILE A 181 10.46 -0.87 9.43
CA ILE A 181 9.97 0.37 10.04
C ILE A 181 9.89 0.23 11.57
N LEU A 182 9.37 -0.90 12.08
CA LEU A 182 9.20 -1.13 13.52
C LEU A 182 10.49 -1.52 14.23
N SER A 183 11.50 -2.03 13.53
CA SER A 183 12.73 -2.55 14.12
C SER A 183 13.35 -1.66 15.22
N PRO A 184 13.37 -0.31 15.12
CA PRO A 184 13.97 0.52 16.17
C PRO A 184 13.14 0.59 17.46
N ILE A 185 11.85 0.23 17.41
CA ILE A 185 10.91 0.37 18.52
C ILE A 185 10.36 -0.96 19.06
N LEU A 186 10.66 -2.09 18.42
CA LEU A 186 10.13 -3.41 18.81
C LEU A 186 10.44 -3.79 20.27
N SER A 187 11.59 -3.37 20.80
CA SER A 187 12.00 -3.63 22.18
C SER A 187 11.62 -2.51 23.16
N SER A 188 10.88 -1.49 22.72
CA SER A 188 10.49 -0.36 23.56
C SER A 188 9.37 -0.75 24.53
N ASN A 189 9.51 -0.39 25.81
CA ASN A 189 8.45 -0.55 26.81
C ASN A 189 7.21 0.33 26.52
N ASN A 190 7.34 1.31 25.62
CA ASN A 190 6.25 2.17 25.20
C ASN A 190 5.49 1.63 23.98
N PHE A 191 5.87 0.47 23.44
CA PHE A 191 5.21 -0.13 22.29
C PHE A 191 4.61 -1.49 22.65
N THR A 192 3.34 -1.70 22.27
CA THR A 192 2.67 -3.00 22.38
C THR A 192 1.97 -3.30 21.07
N LEU A 193 2.20 -4.51 20.53
CA LEU A 193 1.59 -4.99 19.30
C LEU A 193 0.73 -6.22 19.62
N LEU A 194 -0.58 -6.15 19.34
CA LEU A 194 -1.51 -7.26 19.56
C LEU A 194 -2.03 -7.84 18.23
N PRO A 195 -1.57 -9.03 17.83
CA PRO A 195 -2.15 -9.75 16.69
C PRO A 195 -3.52 -10.33 17.03
N ARG A 196 -4.33 -10.63 16.01
CA ARG A 196 -5.66 -11.26 16.14
C ARG A 196 -6.64 -10.47 17.01
N HIS A 197 -6.59 -9.15 16.92
CA HIS A 197 -7.48 -8.21 17.59
C HIS A 197 -8.20 -7.34 16.55
N LEU A 198 -9.46 -7.66 16.27
CA LEU A 198 -10.30 -6.94 15.32
C LEU A 198 -10.90 -5.70 16.00
N CYS A 199 -10.58 -4.50 15.50
CA CYS A 199 -11.30 -3.28 15.90
C CYS A 199 -12.63 -3.20 15.17
N THR A 200 -13.74 -3.27 15.90
CA THR A 200 -15.07 -3.26 15.29
C THR A 200 -15.65 -1.86 15.17
N ASN A 201 -15.48 -1.04 16.22
CA ASN A 201 -16.13 0.28 16.31
C ASN A 201 -15.31 1.24 17.17
N LEU A 202 -15.43 2.53 16.86
CA LEU A 202 -15.08 3.66 17.72
C LEU A 202 -16.35 4.26 18.32
N HIS A 203 -16.28 4.66 19.59
CA HIS A 203 -17.38 5.30 20.29
C HIS A 203 -17.13 6.80 20.36
N LYS A 204 -17.86 7.58 19.57
CA LYS A 204 -17.77 9.05 19.53
C LYS A 204 -18.84 9.68 20.41
N GLN A 205 -18.44 10.64 21.24
CA GLN A 205 -19.34 11.55 21.95
C GLN A 205 -18.98 12.98 21.57
N ASN A 206 -19.93 13.73 21.02
CA ASN A 206 -19.69 15.05 20.42
C ASN A 206 -18.57 14.95 19.37
N SER A 207 -17.47 15.70 19.55
CA SER A 207 -16.30 15.71 18.69
C SER A 207 -15.20 14.74 19.12
N LYS A 208 -15.38 13.92 20.17
CA LYS A 208 -14.28 13.10 20.72
C LYS A 208 -14.59 11.61 20.70
N VAL A 209 -13.64 10.80 20.23
CA VAL A 209 -13.66 9.34 20.43
C VAL A 209 -13.27 9.05 21.88
N THR A 210 -14.16 8.36 22.61
CA THR A 210 -13.99 8.04 24.03
C THR A 210 -13.43 6.65 24.26
N SER A 211 -13.69 5.72 23.34
CA SER A 211 -13.13 4.36 23.37
C SER A 211 -13.21 3.67 22.00
N ALA A 212 -12.42 2.62 21.82
CA ALA A 212 -12.55 1.65 20.74
C ALA A 212 -13.00 0.29 21.28
N SER A 213 -13.83 -0.43 20.53
CA SER A 213 -14.17 -1.83 20.79
C SER A 213 -13.32 -2.74 19.93
N LEU A 214 -12.59 -3.63 20.58
CA LEU A 214 -11.83 -4.72 19.96
C LEU A 214 -12.47 -6.07 20.31
N THR A 215 -12.35 -7.02 19.39
CA THR A 215 -12.63 -8.44 19.63
C THR A 215 -11.32 -9.20 19.52
N SER A 216 -10.91 -9.89 20.59
CA SER A 216 -9.83 -10.87 20.52
C SER A 216 -10.34 -12.08 19.76
N LEU A 217 -9.80 -12.35 18.57
CA LEU A 217 -10.25 -13.45 17.72
C LEU A 217 -9.79 -14.81 18.27
N SER A 218 -8.72 -14.84 19.07
CA SER A 218 -8.25 -16.05 19.74
C SER A 218 -9.14 -16.44 20.94
N ALA A 219 -9.57 -15.47 21.73
CA ALA A 219 -10.34 -15.70 22.97
C ALA A 219 -11.85 -15.49 22.80
N ASN A 220 -12.29 -14.96 21.67
CA ASN A 220 -13.64 -14.47 21.42
C ASN A 220 -14.15 -13.51 22.52
N SER A 221 -13.25 -12.70 23.07
CA SER A 221 -13.53 -11.76 24.16
C SER A 221 -13.56 -10.32 23.64
N LYS A 222 -14.39 -9.49 24.26
CA LYS A 222 -14.46 -8.06 23.95
C LYS A 222 -13.54 -7.27 24.85
N ILE A 223 -12.78 -6.37 24.24
CA ILE A 223 -11.83 -5.48 24.91
C ILE A 223 -12.22 -4.04 24.55
N SER A 224 -12.28 -3.16 25.54
CA SER A 224 -12.39 -1.71 25.33
C SER A 224 -10.99 -1.10 25.40
N VAL A 225 -10.67 -0.19 24.50
CA VAL A 225 -9.43 0.61 24.58
C VAL A 225 -9.80 2.06 24.75
N ILE A 226 -9.24 2.71 25.76
CA ILE A 226 -9.32 4.15 25.97
C ILE A 226 -7.95 4.74 25.66
N ALA A 227 -7.90 5.55 24.62
CA ALA A 227 -6.72 6.29 24.21
C ALA A 227 -6.97 7.80 24.19
N GLU A 228 -5.91 8.59 24.28
CA GLU A 228 -6.00 10.04 24.06
C GLU A 228 -6.20 10.33 22.57
N GLN A 229 -5.45 9.64 21.71
CA GLN A 229 -5.51 9.73 20.25
C GLN A 229 -5.77 8.36 19.60
N TYR A 230 -6.52 8.36 18.50
CA TYR A 230 -6.89 7.15 17.75
C TYR A 230 -6.43 7.29 16.30
N ILE A 231 -5.82 6.23 15.77
CA ILE A 231 -5.32 6.17 14.40
C ILE A 231 -5.88 4.94 13.72
N LEU A 232 -6.58 5.11 12.60
CA LEU A 232 -7.03 4.00 11.75
C LEU A 232 -6.16 3.91 10.50
N ALA A 233 -5.37 2.84 10.41
CA ALA A 233 -4.47 2.52 9.30
C ALA A 233 -4.73 1.11 8.75
N ALA A 234 -5.99 0.68 8.69
CA ALA A 234 -6.44 -0.65 8.27
C ALA A 234 -6.52 -0.84 6.74
N GLY A 235 -5.84 0.01 5.97
CA GLY A 235 -5.89 -0.01 4.50
C GLY A 235 -7.07 0.75 3.91
N ALA A 236 -7.07 0.90 2.58
CA ALA A 236 -8.02 1.80 1.90
C ALA A 236 -9.49 1.36 1.99
N VAL A 237 -9.78 0.09 2.23
CA VAL A 237 -11.16 -0.41 2.29
C VAL A 237 -11.64 -0.62 3.73
N LEU A 238 -10.79 -1.16 4.61
CA LEU A 238 -11.20 -1.50 5.97
C LEU A 238 -11.17 -0.29 6.91
N THR A 239 -10.34 0.73 6.65
CA THR A 239 -10.43 2.00 7.40
C THR A 239 -11.82 2.65 7.29
N PRO A 240 -12.37 2.93 6.09
CA PRO A 240 -13.73 3.46 6.00
C PRO A 240 -14.81 2.46 6.48
N GLN A 241 -14.55 1.14 6.45
CA GLN A 241 -15.45 0.14 7.03
C GLN A 241 -15.62 0.33 8.54
N ILE A 242 -14.51 0.56 9.27
CA ILE A 242 -14.53 0.84 10.72
C ILE A 242 -15.26 2.15 10.99
N ILE A 243 -15.00 3.22 10.21
CA ILE A 243 -15.68 4.52 10.36
C ILE A 243 -17.18 4.38 10.13
N TYR A 244 -17.59 3.65 9.09
CA TYR A 244 -19.00 3.37 8.80
C TYR A 244 -19.65 2.60 9.95
N ASN A 245 -19.00 1.53 10.43
CA ASN A 245 -19.53 0.74 11.55
C ASN A 245 -19.63 1.58 12.84
N SER A 246 -18.82 2.62 12.97
CA SER A 246 -18.81 3.56 14.09
C SER A 246 -19.87 4.67 14.00
N ASN A 247 -20.79 4.60 13.02
CA ASN A 247 -21.88 5.56 12.79
C ASN A 247 -21.42 7.01 12.53
N MET A 248 -20.20 7.19 11.99
CA MET A 248 -19.66 8.52 11.68
C MET A 248 -19.88 8.94 10.21
N SER A 249 -20.43 8.07 9.37
CA SER A 249 -20.56 8.30 7.92
C SER A 249 -21.48 9.47 7.56
N GLN A 250 -22.50 9.77 8.37
CA GLN A 250 -23.44 10.88 8.11
C GLN A 250 -22.80 12.26 8.20
N GLU A 251 -21.72 12.39 8.99
CA GLU A 251 -20.95 13.64 9.16
C GLU A 251 -19.82 13.76 8.12
N LEU A 252 -19.59 12.73 7.30
CA LEU A 252 -18.47 12.60 6.39
C LEU A 252 -18.96 12.24 4.98
N PRO A 253 -19.54 13.19 4.22
CA PRO A 253 -20.20 12.91 2.93
C PRO A 253 -19.27 12.37 1.84
N ALA A 254 -17.96 12.57 1.98
CA ALA A 254 -16.93 12.04 1.08
C ALA A 254 -16.45 10.62 1.44
N LEU A 255 -16.88 10.05 2.58
CA LEU A 255 -16.45 8.73 3.02
C LEU A 255 -16.77 7.65 1.98
N GLY A 256 -15.76 6.89 1.59
CA GLY A 256 -15.84 5.84 0.58
C GLY A 256 -15.89 6.34 -0.86
N ARG A 257 -16.07 7.64 -1.12
CA ARG A 257 -16.21 8.23 -2.46
C ARG A 257 -14.88 8.68 -3.05
N TYR A 258 -14.90 9.03 -4.35
CA TYR A 258 -13.69 9.42 -5.11
C TYR A 258 -12.64 8.32 -5.19
N LEU A 259 -13.07 7.06 -5.06
CA LEU A 259 -12.20 5.91 -5.09
C LEU A 259 -11.45 5.87 -6.43
N THR A 260 -10.13 5.81 -6.36
CA THR A 260 -9.26 5.59 -7.52
C THR A 260 -8.62 4.22 -7.45
N GLU A 261 -8.37 3.64 -8.62
CA GLU A 261 -7.69 2.36 -8.81
C GLU A 261 -6.85 2.47 -10.10
N ARG A 262 -6.08 1.43 -10.42
CA ARG A 262 -5.30 1.33 -11.66
C ARG A 262 -5.97 0.43 -12.68
N MET A 263 -5.93 0.87 -13.93
CA MET A 263 -6.07 -0.06 -15.05
C MET A 263 -4.69 -0.64 -15.33
N VAL A 264 -4.57 -1.96 -15.30
CA VAL A 264 -3.29 -2.66 -15.50
C VAL A 264 -3.31 -3.35 -16.85
N ALA A 265 -2.34 -3.04 -17.70
CA ALA A 265 -2.00 -3.87 -18.85
C ALA A 265 -0.81 -4.75 -18.48
N PHE A 266 -0.88 -6.03 -18.84
CA PHE A 266 0.16 -7.01 -18.54
C PHE A 266 0.39 -7.96 -19.71
N CYS A 267 1.66 -8.32 -19.93
CA CYS A 267 2.08 -9.47 -20.71
C CYS A 267 3.45 -9.95 -20.22
N GLN A 268 3.82 -11.15 -20.67
CA GLN A 268 5.15 -11.71 -20.48
C GLN A 268 5.81 -11.89 -21.83
N ILE A 269 7.10 -11.61 -21.92
CA ILE A 269 7.89 -11.75 -23.13
C ILE A 269 9.11 -12.61 -22.89
N LYS A 270 9.46 -13.47 -23.85
CA LYS A 270 10.79 -14.08 -23.94
C LYS A 270 11.66 -13.12 -24.74
N LEU A 271 12.74 -12.64 -24.13
CA LEU A 271 13.65 -11.68 -24.76
C LEU A 271 14.27 -12.24 -26.04
N ASP A 272 14.47 -11.36 -27.02
CA ASP A 272 15.30 -11.65 -28.19
C ASP A 272 16.73 -11.99 -27.74
N ARG A 273 17.37 -12.93 -28.44
CA ARG A 273 18.74 -13.40 -28.13
C ARG A 273 19.76 -12.27 -27.96
N LYS A 274 19.61 -11.16 -28.69
CA LYS A 274 20.51 -9.98 -28.59
C LYS A 274 20.48 -9.30 -27.21
N PHE A 275 19.42 -9.51 -26.43
CA PHE A 275 19.27 -9.04 -25.05
C PHE A 275 19.55 -10.15 -24.02
N SER A 276 19.44 -11.42 -24.41
CA SER A 276 19.70 -12.60 -23.57
C SER A 276 21.19 -12.92 -23.32
N VAL A 277 22.13 -12.20 -23.95
CA VAL A 277 23.56 -12.61 -23.99
C VAL A 277 24.32 -12.42 -22.67
N ASN A 278 23.73 -11.76 -21.67
CA ASN A 278 24.36 -11.47 -20.38
C ASN A 278 23.42 -11.81 -19.24
N ASP A 279 23.96 -12.42 -18.18
CA ASP A 279 23.22 -12.75 -16.97
C ASP A 279 22.98 -11.50 -16.10
N GLY A 280 21.95 -11.51 -15.26
CA GLY A 280 21.64 -10.46 -14.30
C GLY A 280 20.20 -9.95 -14.33
N GLU A 281 19.63 -9.64 -13.17
CA GLU A 281 18.23 -9.24 -13.03
C GLU A 281 17.91 -7.92 -13.75
N VAL A 282 16.65 -7.76 -14.16
CA VAL A 282 16.15 -6.52 -14.78
C VAL A 282 15.04 -5.98 -13.91
N ASN A 283 15.16 -4.73 -13.47
CA ASN A 283 14.06 -4.02 -12.85
C ASN A 283 14.12 -2.54 -13.21
N ILE A 284 13.41 -2.20 -14.27
CA ILE A 284 13.43 -0.85 -14.85
C ILE A 284 12.03 -0.29 -14.97
N MET A 285 11.94 1.03 -14.81
CA MET A 285 10.69 1.76 -14.78
C MET A 285 10.79 3.02 -15.63
N GLN A 286 9.71 3.32 -16.35
CA GLN A 286 9.42 4.64 -16.89
C GLN A 286 8.20 5.21 -16.17
N GLY A 287 8.38 6.33 -15.48
CA GLY A 287 7.29 7.04 -14.78
C GLY A 287 6.38 7.81 -15.72
N VAL A 288 5.38 8.50 -15.14
CA VAL A 288 4.54 9.43 -15.89
C VAL A 288 5.35 10.66 -16.34
N SER A 289 4.95 11.26 -17.45
CA SER A 289 5.50 12.51 -17.97
C SER A 289 4.40 13.32 -18.66
N GLU A 290 4.71 14.54 -19.07
CA GLU A 290 3.82 15.28 -19.96
C GLU A 290 3.52 14.43 -21.22
N GLY A 291 2.24 14.25 -21.53
CA GLY A 291 1.78 13.39 -22.64
C GLY A 291 1.66 11.89 -22.34
N LYS A 292 2.25 11.37 -21.25
CA LYS A 292 2.19 9.95 -20.82
C LYS A 292 1.72 9.85 -19.36
N LYS A 293 0.46 9.48 -19.14
CA LYS A 293 -0.15 9.34 -17.80
C LYS A 293 -0.26 7.89 -17.31
N TRP A 294 0.74 7.08 -17.61
CA TRP A 294 0.87 5.73 -17.06
C TRP A 294 2.32 5.43 -16.76
N VAL A 295 2.53 4.52 -15.82
CA VAL A 295 3.86 3.97 -15.54
C VAL A 295 4.06 2.69 -16.33
N THR A 296 5.30 2.42 -16.72
CA THR A 296 5.71 1.16 -17.36
C THR A 296 6.84 0.55 -16.54
N ILE A 297 6.69 -0.70 -16.14
CA ILE A 297 7.71 -1.48 -15.42
C ILE A 297 8.04 -2.70 -16.27
N ILE A 298 9.33 -2.94 -16.46
CA ILE A 298 9.87 -4.12 -17.11
C ILE A 298 10.78 -4.81 -16.10
N ASN A 299 10.36 -5.97 -15.62
CA ASN A 299 11.12 -6.73 -14.62
C ASN A 299 10.76 -8.22 -14.66
N ARG A 300 11.21 -8.98 -13.66
CA ARG A 300 10.54 -10.22 -13.28
C ARG A 300 10.24 -10.20 -11.82
N GLU A 301 8.99 -10.42 -11.49
CA GLU A 301 8.57 -10.37 -10.11
C GLU A 301 7.39 -11.31 -9.84
N ALA A 302 7.35 -11.87 -8.64
CA ALA A 302 6.22 -12.65 -8.17
C ALA A 302 5.01 -11.74 -7.89
N HIS A 303 3.84 -12.15 -8.36
CA HIS A 303 2.57 -11.44 -8.14
C HIS A 303 1.37 -12.37 -8.40
N GLN A 304 0.18 -11.96 -7.96
CA GLN A 304 -1.03 -12.77 -7.96
C GLN A 304 -1.55 -13.24 -9.35
N TYR A 305 -0.96 -12.80 -10.48
CA TYR A 305 -1.47 -13.03 -11.85
C TYR A 305 -0.41 -13.31 -12.93
N GLY A 306 0.84 -13.64 -12.56
CA GLY A 306 1.98 -13.73 -13.50
C GLY A 306 2.81 -14.99 -13.40
N GLN A 307 2.25 -16.07 -12.90
CA GLN A 307 2.95 -17.36 -12.84
C GLN A 307 3.34 -17.82 -14.24
N LEU A 308 4.59 -18.26 -14.39
CA LEU A 308 5.00 -18.89 -15.64
C LEU A 308 4.41 -20.29 -15.76
N PRO A 309 4.04 -20.72 -16.98
CA PRO A 309 3.80 -22.12 -17.27
C PRO A 309 5.03 -22.98 -16.90
N GLU A 310 4.81 -24.19 -16.38
CA GLU A 310 5.88 -25.08 -15.88
C GLU A 310 6.91 -25.47 -16.95
N ASP A 311 6.52 -25.42 -18.22
CA ASP A 311 7.35 -25.78 -19.37
C ASP A 311 8.18 -24.61 -19.94
N VAL A 312 8.02 -23.40 -19.39
CA VAL A 312 8.73 -22.20 -19.86
C VAL A 312 9.98 -21.94 -19.01
N ASP A 313 11.15 -22.00 -19.64
CA ASP A 313 12.40 -21.56 -19.02
C ASP A 313 12.36 -20.05 -18.72
N SER A 314 12.44 -19.74 -17.43
CA SER A 314 12.29 -18.40 -16.87
C SER A 314 13.45 -17.47 -17.14
N GLY A 315 14.64 -17.98 -17.52
CA GLY A 315 15.90 -17.22 -17.52
C GLY A 315 15.85 -15.91 -18.31
N ASP A 316 15.10 -15.89 -19.41
CA ASP A 316 14.96 -14.75 -20.33
C ASP A 316 13.54 -14.23 -20.46
N VAL A 317 12.62 -14.69 -19.60
CA VAL A 317 11.27 -14.14 -19.61
C VAL A 317 11.26 -12.87 -18.78
N LEU A 318 10.64 -11.80 -19.26
CA LEU A 318 10.35 -10.56 -18.53
C LEU A 318 8.85 -10.27 -18.52
N ASP A 319 8.38 -9.69 -17.43
CA ASP A 319 7.06 -9.09 -17.28
C ASP A 319 7.11 -7.66 -17.83
N VAL A 320 6.13 -7.30 -18.65
CA VAL A 320 5.88 -5.91 -19.05
C VAL A 320 4.55 -5.50 -18.44
N ARG A 321 4.61 -4.59 -17.47
CA ARG A 321 3.44 -4.08 -16.75
C ARG A 321 3.29 -2.59 -16.98
N CYS A 322 2.15 -2.19 -17.52
CA CYS A 322 1.78 -0.78 -17.59
C CYS A 322 0.57 -0.51 -16.69
N MET A 323 0.59 0.62 -15.97
CA MET A 323 -0.50 1.00 -15.07
C MET A 323 -0.91 2.44 -15.33
N SER A 324 -2.16 2.65 -15.74
CA SER A 324 -2.79 3.97 -15.83
C SER A 324 -3.78 4.15 -14.69
N VAL A 325 -4.31 5.36 -14.56
CA VAL A 325 -5.23 5.73 -13.48
C VAL A 325 -6.69 5.63 -13.91
N VAL A 326 -7.57 5.23 -12.98
CA VAL A 326 -8.99 5.59 -12.99
C VAL A 326 -9.12 6.88 -12.19
N GLU A 327 -9.39 8.01 -12.87
CA GLU A 327 -9.38 9.34 -12.25
C GLU A 327 -10.43 9.46 -11.12
N PRO A 328 -10.19 10.29 -10.09
CA PRO A 328 -11.15 10.51 -9.00
C PRO A 328 -12.52 10.96 -9.52
N ASN A 329 -13.56 10.25 -9.13
CA ASN A 329 -14.94 10.57 -9.45
C ASN A 329 -15.82 10.34 -8.22
N VAL A 330 -16.66 11.31 -7.86
CA VAL A 330 -17.55 11.22 -6.69
C VAL A 330 -18.45 9.98 -6.71
N GLU A 331 -18.81 9.49 -7.90
CA GLU A 331 -19.63 8.29 -8.07
C GLU A 331 -18.85 7.00 -7.84
N ASN A 332 -17.53 7.01 -8.06
CA ASN A 332 -16.66 5.87 -7.80
C ASN A 332 -16.46 5.74 -6.28
N ARG A 333 -16.87 4.60 -5.73
CA ARG A 333 -16.92 4.43 -4.28
C ARG A 333 -16.88 2.98 -3.80
N VAL A 334 -16.51 2.84 -2.54
CA VAL A 334 -16.84 1.68 -1.72
C VAL A 334 -18.01 2.02 -0.79
N GLU A 335 -19.01 1.17 -0.76
CA GLU A 335 -20.17 1.22 0.13
C GLU A 335 -20.13 0.03 1.10
N PHE A 336 -20.88 0.14 2.19
CA PHE A 336 -20.92 -0.87 3.23
C PHE A 336 -22.36 -1.31 3.47
N GLY A 337 -22.58 -2.61 3.38
CA GLY A 337 -23.90 -3.25 3.50
C GLY A 337 -24.11 -3.93 4.85
N GLU A 338 -24.77 -5.08 4.82
CA GLU A 338 -25.06 -5.88 6.01
C GLU A 338 -23.78 -6.39 6.68
N LYS A 339 -23.87 -6.59 8.00
CA LYS A 339 -22.77 -7.07 8.82
C LYS A 339 -22.54 -8.56 8.59
N GLY A 340 -21.28 -8.93 8.37
CA GLY A 340 -20.83 -10.31 8.38
C GLY A 340 -20.84 -10.93 9.79
N SER A 341 -20.40 -12.18 9.87
CA SER A 341 -20.31 -12.94 11.12
C SER A 341 -19.29 -12.35 12.12
N ASP A 342 -18.32 -11.59 11.64
CA ASP A 342 -17.34 -10.85 12.42
C ASP A 342 -17.88 -9.52 13.00
N GLY A 343 -19.13 -9.16 12.65
CA GLY A 343 -19.76 -7.91 13.08
C GLY A 343 -19.35 -6.68 12.26
N MET A 344 -18.60 -6.86 11.17
CA MET A 344 -18.18 -5.79 10.26
C MET A 344 -19.08 -5.73 9.03
N PRO A 345 -19.45 -4.53 8.55
CA PRO A 345 -20.31 -4.38 7.37
C PRO A 345 -19.55 -4.77 6.09
N THR A 346 -20.20 -5.55 5.22
CA THR A 346 -19.57 -6.08 4.01
C THR A 346 -19.33 -4.97 2.99
N PRO A 347 -18.12 -4.83 2.41
CA PRO A 347 -17.85 -3.82 1.40
C PRO A 347 -18.44 -4.20 0.03
N SER A 348 -18.84 -3.19 -0.74
CA SER A 348 -19.29 -3.30 -2.12
C SER A 348 -18.75 -2.14 -2.94
N PHE A 349 -18.25 -2.40 -4.14
CA PHE A 349 -17.63 -1.40 -5.00
C PHE A 349 -18.58 -0.98 -6.11
N LYS A 350 -18.67 0.32 -6.33
CA LYS A 350 -19.23 0.92 -7.54
C LYS A 350 -18.13 1.74 -8.18
N VAL A 351 -17.45 1.18 -9.17
CA VAL A 351 -16.36 1.84 -9.87
C VAL A 351 -16.53 1.66 -11.37
N SER A 352 -16.61 2.78 -12.08
CA SER A 352 -16.74 2.81 -13.53
C SER A 352 -15.68 3.72 -14.13
N PRO A 353 -14.70 3.17 -14.86
CA PRO A 353 -13.76 3.99 -15.63
C PRO A 353 -14.51 4.89 -16.62
N SER A 354 -14.09 6.14 -16.70
CA SER A 354 -14.64 7.11 -17.65
C SER A 354 -14.16 6.82 -19.08
N ASN A 355 -14.78 7.47 -20.06
CA ASN A 355 -14.30 7.43 -21.45
C ASN A 355 -12.86 7.95 -21.58
N TYR A 356 -12.43 8.84 -20.70
CA TYR A 356 -11.05 9.31 -20.66
C TYR A 356 -10.09 8.21 -20.20
N ASP A 357 -10.42 7.54 -19.09
CA ASP A 357 -9.62 6.44 -18.53
C ASP A 357 -9.48 5.29 -19.53
N MET A 358 -10.58 4.92 -20.20
CA MET A 358 -10.58 3.88 -21.23
C MET A 358 -9.69 4.25 -22.44
N LYS A 359 -9.72 5.51 -22.89
CA LYS A 359 -8.83 5.99 -23.96
C LYS A 359 -7.37 5.99 -23.52
N LEU A 360 -7.11 6.30 -22.26
CA LEU A 360 -5.77 6.27 -21.69
C LEU A 360 -5.23 4.84 -21.63
N ALA A 361 -6.05 3.88 -21.17
CA ALA A 361 -5.70 2.46 -21.13
C ALA A 361 -5.47 1.88 -22.54
N ALA A 362 -6.22 2.32 -23.55
CA ALA A 362 -5.98 1.91 -24.93
C ALA A 362 -4.61 2.39 -25.45
N LYS A 363 -4.23 3.64 -25.18
CA LYS A 363 -2.88 4.16 -25.53
C LYS A 363 -1.77 3.42 -24.79
N MET A 364 -1.99 3.16 -23.51
CA MET A 364 -1.09 2.38 -22.67
C MET A 364 -0.87 0.95 -23.23
N MET A 365 -1.94 0.29 -23.68
CA MET A 365 -1.88 -1.04 -24.29
C MET A 365 -1.06 -1.02 -25.60
N VAL A 366 -1.26 -0.01 -26.45
CA VAL A 366 -0.49 0.16 -27.69
C VAL A 366 1.00 0.32 -27.39
N GLU A 367 1.38 1.12 -26.38
CA GLU A 367 2.78 1.24 -25.97
C GLU A 367 3.33 -0.10 -25.45
N MET A 368 2.56 -0.80 -24.59
CA MET A 368 2.98 -2.09 -24.05
C MET A 368 3.27 -3.10 -25.17
N GLN A 369 2.38 -3.20 -26.16
CA GLN A 369 2.56 -4.07 -27.32
C GLN A 369 3.77 -3.67 -28.16
N SER A 370 3.98 -2.37 -28.38
CA SER A 370 5.16 -1.87 -29.10
C SER A 370 6.46 -2.21 -28.37
N LEU A 371 6.52 -2.02 -27.05
CA LEU A 371 7.68 -2.37 -26.23
C LEU A 371 7.93 -3.88 -26.25
N ALA A 372 6.89 -4.67 -26.01
CA ALA A 372 6.97 -6.12 -25.96
C ALA A 372 7.51 -6.71 -27.26
N THR A 373 6.97 -6.30 -28.41
CA THR A 373 7.41 -6.76 -29.74
C THR A 373 8.78 -6.25 -30.16
N THR A 374 9.24 -5.13 -29.58
CA THR A 374 10.60 -4.63 -29.80
C THR A 374 11.65 -5.44 -29.02
N LEU A 375 11.26 -5.90 -27.82
CA LEU A 375 12.15 -6.58 -26.89
C LEU A 375 12.18 -8.11 -27.08
N GLY A 376 11.11 -8.71 -27.59
CA GLY A 376 11.05 -10.15 -27.80
C GLY A 376 9.70 -10.66 -28.30
N SER A 377 9.38 -11.89 -27.92
CA SER A 377 8.15 -12.61 -28.32
C SER A 377 7.24 -12.87 -27.12
N PHE A 378 5.93 -12.84 -27.32
CA PHE A 378 4.97 -13.08 -26.24
C PHE A 378 5.05 -14.52 -25.71
N VAL A 379 5.15 -14.63 -24.39
CA VAL A 379 4.87 -15.84 -23.62
C VAL A 379 3.40 -15.84 -23.20
N THR A 380 2.89 -14.68 -22.80
CA THR A 380 1.46 -14.45 -22.55
C THR A 380 0.99 -13.23 -23.35
N GLU A 381 -0.24 -13.31 -23.84
CA GLU A 381 -0.82 -12.26 -24.67
C GLU A 381 -1.13 -10.98 -23.85
N PRO A 382 -0.90 -9.79 -24.42
CA PRO A 382 -1.30 -8.51 -23.85
C PRO A 382 -2.76 -8.46 -23.41
N THR A 383 -2.97 -8.27 -22.11
CA THR A 383 -4.32 -8.26 -21.51
C THR A 383 -4.49 -7.07 -20.57
N ILE A 384 -5.70 -6.48 -20.57
CA ILE A 384 -6.13 -5.56 -19.51
C ILE A 384 -6.67 -6.40 -18.36
N MET A 385 -6.05 -6.28 -17.19
CA MET A 385 -6.47 -7.00 -16.00
C MET A 385 -7.77 -6.42 -15.42
N PRO A 386 -8.59 -7.24 -14.74
CA PRO A 386 -9.76 -6.75 -14.01
C PRO A 386 -9.39 -5.67 -12.99
N LEU A 387 -10.30 -4.72 -12.74
CA LEU A 387 -10.13 -3.72 -11.68
C LEU A 387 -9.96 -4.40 -10.31
N GLY A 388 -9.16 -3.79 -9.44
CA GLY A 388 -8.74 -4.35 -8.16
C GLY A 388 -7.43 -5.14 -8.24
N THR A 389 -7.02 -5.62 -9.42
CA THR A 389 -5.80 -6.43 -9.60
C THR A 389 -4.52 -5.71 -9.18
N ALA A 390 -4.48 -4.37 -9.24
CA ALA A 390 -3.32 -3.61 -8.82
C ALA A 390 -3.17 -3.50 -7.30
N LEU A 391 -4.27 -3.70 -6.55
CA LEU A 391 -4.33 -3.48 -5.09
C LEU A 391 -3.88 -2.06 -4.70
N HIS A 392 -4.14 -1.07 -5.56
CA HIS A 392 -3.76 0.33 -5.38
C HIS A 392 -4.96 1.24 -5.08
N LEU A 393 -6.06 0.65 -4.60
CA LEU A 393 -7.25 1.39 -4.15
C LEU A 393 -6.86 2.56 -3.25
N SER A 394 -7.33 3.76 -3.62
CA SER A 394 -7.00 5.02 -2.96
C SER A 394 -8.22 5.95 -2.92
N GLY A 395 -8.15 7.06 -2.19
CA GLY A 395 -9.18 8.11 -2.18
C GLY A 395 -10.42 7.86 -1.31
N THR A 396 -10.61 6.64 -0.81
CA THR A 396 -11.78 6.24 0.01
C THR A 396 -11.92 7.00 1.33
N THR A 397 -10.84 7.60 1.83
CA THR A 397 -10.82 8.50 3.00
C THR A 397 -9.99 9.74 2.69
N ARG A 398 -10.15 10.28 1.47
CA ARG A 398 -9.27 11.31 0.91
C ARG A 398 -9.05 12.50 1.83
N ALA A 399 -7.83 13.03 1.81
CA ALA A 399 -7.49 14.30 2.40
C ALA A 399 -7.99 15.47 1.54
N GLY A 400 -8.24 16.62 2.16
CA GLY A 400 -8.67 17.82 1.46
C GLY A 400 -8.71 19.04 2.36
N GLU A 401 -9.36 20.09 1.87
CA GLU A 401 -9.49 21.38 2.57
C GLU A 401 -10.89 21.58 3.17
N SER A 402 -11.83 20.66 2.92
CA SER A 402 -13.23 20.80 3.37
C SER A 402 -13.92 19.45 3.60
N VAL A 403 -14.84 19.42 4.57
CA VAL A 403 -15.61 18.21 4.94
C VAL A 403 -16.56 17.73 3.83
N GLU A 404 -16.99 18.64 2.95
CA GLU A 404 -17.91 18.33 1.85
C GLU A 404 -17.26 17.43 0.80
N THR A 405 -15.95 17.56 0.64
CA THR A 405 -15.20 16.86 -0.42
C THR A 405 -14.13 15.92 0.12
N SER A 406 -13.85 15.91 1.41
CA SER A 406 -12.79 15.08 2.01
C SER A 406 -13.19 14.54 3.38
N VAL A 407 -12.45 13.52 3.84
CA VAL A 407 -12.67 12.88 5.14
C VAL A 407 -11.71 13.41 6.19
N VAL A 408 -10.49 13.78 5.76
CA VAL A 408 -9.45 14.29 6.63
C VAL A 408 -8.85 15.60 6.11
N ASP A 409 -8.24 16.36 7.01
CA ASP A 409 -7.42 17.52 6.67
C ASP A 409 -6.01 17.12 6.21
N SER A 410 -5.13 18.10 6.01
CA SER A 410 -3.73 17.88 5.61
C SER A 410 -2.85 17.23 6.68
N ASN A 411 -3.32 17.12 7.93
CA ASN A 411 -2.69 16.35 9.00
C ASN A 411 -3.29 14.94 9.11
N SER A 412 -4.08 14.51 8.12
CA SER A 412 -4.83 13.26 8.18
C SER A 412 -5.79 13.17 9.37
N LYS A 413 -6.20 14.30 9.96
CA LYS A 413 -7.17 14.38 11.06
C LYS A 413 -8.59 14.40 10.49
N VAL A 414 -9.48 13.58 11.05
CA VAL A 414 -10.86 13.48 10.60
C VAL A 414 -11.63 14.77 10.90
N TRP A 415 -12.38 15.26 9.92
CA TRP A 415 -13.23 16.44 10.10
C TRP A 415 -14.25 16.23 11.22
N GLY A 416 -14.37 17.21 12.12
CA GLY A 416 -15.32 17.17 13.23
C GLY A 416 -14.96 16.17 14.34
N VAL A 417 -13.80 15.51 14.30
CA VAL A 417 -13.33 14.58 15.33
C VAL A 417 -11.96 15.00 15.84
N ASP A 418 -11.89 15.38 17.12
CA ASP A 418 -10.74 16.05 17.71
C ASP A 418 -9.51 15.16 17.84
N ASN A 419 -9.71 13.85 18.00
CA ASN A 419 -8.69 12.89 18.35
C ASN A 419 -8.68 11.63 17.47
N LEU A 420 -9.09 11.75 16.21
CA LEU A 420 -9.10 10.66 15.24
C LEU A 420 -8.32 11.04 13.98
N TYR A 421 -7.35 10.20 13.63
CA TYR A 421 -6.48 10.35 12.48
C TYR A 421 -6.55 9.09 11.61
N LEU A 422 -6.33 9.25 10.30
CA LEU A 422 -6.34 8.14 9.36
C LEU A 422 -4.97 7.96 8.70
N GLY A 423 -4.74 6.78 8.17
CA GLY A 423 -3.56 6.46 7.38
C GLY A 423 -3.86 5.37 6.35
N GLY A 424 -3.02 5.31 5.31
CA GLY A 424 -3.18 4.38 4.19
C GLY A 424 -3.44 5.10 2.87
N CYS A 425 -3.44 4.34 1.78
CA CYS A 425 -3.68 4.89 0.43
C CYS A 425 -5.05 5.58 0.29
N GLY A 426 -6.00 5.27 1.19
CA GLY A 426 -7.31 5.92 1.24
C GLY A 426 -7.24 7.45 1.38
N VAL A 427 -6.19 8.01 2.01
CA VAL A 427 -6.06 9.47 2.18
C VAL A 427 -5.58 10.20 0.92
N ILE A 428 -5.07 9.47 -0.07
CA ILE A 428 -4.55 10.05 -1.31
C ILE A 428 -5.72 10.56 -2.16
N ALA A 429 -5.75 11.87 -2.42
CA ALA A 429 -6.83 12.55 -3.12
C ALA A 429 -6.66 12.54 -4.65
N GLU A 430 -5.42 12.37 -5.10
CA GLU A 430 -4.99 12.49 -6.48
C GLU A 430 -5.19 11.20 -7.28
N GLY A 431 -5.46 11.37 -8.58
CA GLY A 431 -5.32 10.30 -9.55
C GLY A 431 -3.84 10.05 -9.81
N MET A 432 -3.33 8.92 -9.35
CA MET A 432 -1.93 8.53 -9.54
C MET A 432 -1.83 7.31 -10.46
N ALA A 433 -0.70 7.13 -11.14
CA ALA A 433 -0.35 5.90 -11.85
C ALA A 433 0.74 5.14 -11.09
N CYS A 434 1.69 5.86 -10.48
CA CYS A 434 2.72 5.25 -9.64
C CYS A 434 2.14 4.58 -8.37
N GLN A 435 3.00 3.77 -7.73
CA GLN A 435 2.67 3.01 -6.54
C GLN A 435 2.36 3.94 -5.36
N PRO A 436 1.23 3.75 -4.66
CA PRO A 436 0.74 4.73 -3.69
C PRO A 436 1.44 4.68 -2.33
N THR A 437 2.15 3.60 -1.99
CA THR A 437 2.65 3.39 -0.62
C THR A 437 3.60 4.48 -0.15
N LEU A 438 4.53 4.94 -1.00
CA LEU A 438 5.48 6.00 -0.61
C LEU A 438 4.74 7.31 -0.31
N THR A 439 3.76 7.67 -1.14
CA THR A 439 2.88 8.82 -0.90
C THR A 439 2.07 8.65 0.39
N ALA A 440 1.53 7.46 0.66
CA ALA A 440 0.80 7.19 1.89
C ALA A 440 1.69 7.30 3.14
N VAL A 441 2.97 6.92 3.05
CA VAL A 441 3.96 7.15 4.13
C VAL A 441 4.19 8.64 4.34
N GLY A 442 4.32 9.44 3.26
CA GLY A 442 4.45 10.90 3.37
C GLY A 442 3.28 11.55 4.12
N TYR A 443 2.04 11.12 3.83
CA TYR A 443 0.87 11.55 4.61
C TYR A 443 0.90 11.08 6.07
N ALA A 444 1.37 9.85 6.33
CA ALA A 444 1.47 9.31 7.69
C ALA A 444 2.52 10.05 8.53
N LEU A 445 3.65 10.45 7.94
CA LEU A 445 4.65 11.30 8.59
C LEU A 445 4.04 12.65 8.99
N GLN A 446 3.34 13.31 8.06
CA GLN A 446 2.64 14.54 8.38
C GLN A 446 1.56 14.35 9.45
N GLY A 447 0.81 13.25 9.40
CA GLY A 447 -0.20 12.95 10.40
C GLY A 447 0.41 12.69 11.78
N ALA A 448 1.55 12.01 11.85
CA ALA A 448 2.26 11.81 13.10
C ALA A 448 2.70 13.13 13.75
N GLU A 449 3.12 14.13 12.96
CA GLU A 449 3.36 15.50 13.48
C GLU A 449 2.09 16.14 14.04
N GLY A 450 0.95 15.95 13.37
CA GLY A 450 -0.35 16.40 13.85
C GLY A 450 -0.75 15.77 15.18
N VAL A 451 -0.52 14.45 15.34
CA VAL A 451 -0.79 13.71 16.58
C VAL A 451 0.13 14.17 17.71
N LYS A 452 1.45 14.32 17.45
CA LYS A 452 2.40 14.82 18.45
C LYS A 452 2.05 16.21 18.97
N THR A 453 1.64 17.10 18.07
CA THR A 453 1.18 18.45 18.43
C THR A 453 -0.04 18.38 19.35
N ALA A 454 -1.01 17.50 19.04
CA ALA A 454 -2.21 17.33 19.84
C ALA A 454 -1.96 16.69 21.21
N LEU A 455 -0.96 15.81 21.35
CA LEU A 455 -0.54 15.21 22.62
C LEU A 455 0.29 16.16 23.50
N SER A 456 0.82 17.24 22.91
CA SER A 456 1.63 18.24 23.62
C SER A 456 0.83 19.47 24.07
N ALA A 457 -0.42 19.58 23.63
CA ALA A 457 -1.34 20.69 23.90
C ALA A 457 -2.27 20.34 25.08
#